data_AF-A0A382YEB1-F1
#
_entry.id   AF-A0A382YEB1-F1
#
_cell.length_a   1.000
_cell.length_b   1.000
_cell.length_c   1.000
_cell.angle_alpha   90.00
_cell.angle_beta   90.00
_cell.angle_gamma   90.00
#
_symmetry.space_group_name_H-M   'P 1'
#
loop_
_entity.id
_entity.type
_entity.pdbx_description
1 polymer ?
#
loop_
_entity_poly.entity_id
_entity_poly.type
_entity_poly.pdbx_seq_one_letter_code
_entity_poly.pdbx_strand_id
1 'polypeptide(L)'
;VVAPSGVKRHDPAEMTVSVGAATPLGDLREALRPTGQETTLDGPDGCTVGGVLAVGHSSLRRARVGALTDALLEAHCVGANGRAFTAGGPTVKNVTGYDLCRLLVGSLGTLALMGEVLLRTRPAPDYAMWLEGEVEPDEVVAACY
;
A
#
# COMPACT_ATOMS: atom_id res chain seq x y z
N VAL A 1 -5.72 22.74 -7.29
CA VAL A 1 -4.64 21.73 -7.43
C VAL A 1 -5.19 20.43 -6.90
N VAL A 2 -5.19 19.36 -7.71
CA VAL A 2 -5.68 18.04 -7.30
C VAL A 2 -4.47 17.12 -7.21
N ALA A 3 -4.41 16.27 -6.19
CA ALA A 3 -3.35 15.26 -6.10
C ALA A 3 -3.44 14.30 -7.31
N PRO A 4 -2.31 13.78 -7.82
CA PRO A 4 -2.30 12.87 -8.95
C PRO A 4 -3.18 11.64 -8.69
N SER A 5 -3.90 11.19 -9.72
CA SER A 5 -4.70 9.97 -9.69
C SER A 5 -4.42 9.07 -10.90
N GLY A 6 -4.89 7.83 -10.80
CA GLY A 6 -4.76 6.78 -11.82
C GLY A 6 -3.47 5.98 -11.69
N VAL A 7 -3.50 4.78 -12.28
CA VAL A 7 -2.30 3.93 -12.44
C VAL A 7 -1.39 4.55 -13.51
N LYS A 8 -0.11 4.70 -13.18
CA LYS A 8 0.90 5.27 -14.08
C LYS A 8 1.71 4.18 -14.76
N ARG A 9 2.13 3.18 -13.99
CA ARG A 9 2.91 2.05 -14.46
C ARG A 9 2.62 0.84 -13.59
N HIS A 10 2.48 -0.32 -14.20
CA HIS A 10 2.34 -1.59 -13.50
C HIS A 10 3.32 -2.57 -14.12
N ASP A 11 4.22 -3.11 -13.29
CA ASP A 11 5.24 -4.06 -13.69
C ASP A 11 5.02 -5.38 -12.93
N PRO A 12 4.23 -6.31 -13.49
CA PRO A 12 3.86 -7.53 -12.78
C PRO A 12 5.07 -8.42 -12.46
N ALA A 13 6.06 -8.46 -13.35
CA ALA A 13 7.28 -9.24 -13.16
C ALA A 13 8.13 -8.73 -11.99
N GLU A 14 8.12 -7.41 -11.75
CA GLU A 14 8.84 -6.77 -10.64
C GLU A 14 7.98 -6.69 -9.37
N MET A 15 6.72 -7.12 -9.43
CA MET A 15 5.74 -7.02 -8.34
C MET A 15 5.62 -5.59 -7.81
N THR A 16 5.50 -4.62 -8.73
CA THR A 16 5.34 -3.20 -8.37
C THR A 16 4.29 -2.49 -9.22
N VAL A 17 3.70 -1.45 -8.64
CA VAL A 17 2.75 -0.57 -9.33
C VAL A 17 2.94 0.88 -8.88
N SER A 18 3.14 1.80 -9.82
CA SER A 18 3.13 3.24 -9.58
C SER A 18 1.74 3.82 -9.83
N VAL A 19 1.24 4.56 -8.85
CA VAL A 19 -0.10 5.19 -8.87
C VAL A 19 -0.09 6.57 -8.25
N GLY A 20 -1.02 7.41 -8.67
CA GLY A 20 -1.29 8.66 -7.97
C GLY A 20 -1.91 8.42 -6.59
N ALA A 21 -1.54 9.22 -5.59
CA ALA A 21 -2.04 9.12 -4.22
C ALA A 21 -3.55 9.40 -4.09
N ALA A 22 -4.15 10.15 -5.02
CA ALA A 22 -5.59 10.36 -5.08
C ALA A 22 -6.36 9.24 -5.79
N THR A 23 -5.69 8.18 -6.25
CA THR A 23 -6.36 7.03 -6.88
C THR A 23 -7.28 6.36 -5.85
N PRO A 24 -8.57 6.19 -6.17
CA PRO A 24 -9.46 5.37 -5.34
C PRO A 24 -8.89 3.96 -5.16
N LEU A 25 -8.98 3.40 -3.95
CA LEU A 25 -8.45 2.06 -3.69
C LEU A 25 -9.15 1.00 -4.53
N GLY A 26 -10.44 1.18 -4.82
CA GLY A 26 -11.21 0.31 -5.73
C GLY A 26 -10.62 0.27 -7.15
N ASP A 27 -10.26 1.43 -7.70
CA ASP A 27 -9.68 1.53 -9.04
C ASP A 27 -8.31 0.85 -9.11
N LEU A 28 -7.49 0.99 -8.06
CA LEU A 28 -6.22 0.26 -7.96
C LEU A 28 -6.45 -1.25 -7.92
N ARG A 29 -7.41 -1.73 -7.11
CA ARG A 29 -7.74 -3.15 -7.02
C ARG A 29 -8.15 -3.70 -8.38
N GLU A 30 -9.04 -3.00 -9.09
CA GLU A 30 -9.49 -3.42 -10.42
C GLU A 30 -8.36 -3.45 -11.43
N ALA A 31 -7.44 -2.47 -11.40
CA ALA A 31 -6.29 -2.44 -12.29
C ALA A 31 -5.32 -3.61 -12.09
N LEU A 32 -5.23 -4.18 -10.89
CA LEU A 32 -4.33 -5.31 -10.58
C LEU A 32 -4.96 -6.70 -10.83
N ARG A 33 -6.30 -6.78 -10.95
CA ARG A 33 -7.00 -8.06 -11.17
C ARG A 33 -6.53 -8.82 -12.41
N PRO A 34 -6.30 -8.20 -13.59
CA PRO A 34 -5.90 -8.93 -14.79
C PRO A 34 -4.59 -9.70 -14.64
N THR A 35 -3.71 -9.28 -13.73
CA THR A 35 -2.42 -9.93 -13.49
C THR A 35 -2.44 -10.84 -12.26
N GLY A 36 -3.61 -11.03 -11.62
CA GLY A 36 -3.74 -11.82 -10.39
C GLY A 36 -2.92 -11.25 -9.24
N GLN A 37 -2.80 -9.92 -9.14
CA GLN A 37 -2.03 -9.26 -8.08
C GLN A 37 -2.93 -8.44 -7.16
N GLU A 38 -2.45 -8.22 -5.94
CA GLU A 38 -3.03 -7.30 -4.96
C GLU A 38 -1.93 -6.50 -4.26
N THR A 39 -2.31 -5.51 -3.44
CA THR A 39 -1.38 -4.80 -2.54
C THR A 39 -1.74 -5.08 -1.08
N THR A 40 -0.89 -4.67 -0.14
CA THR A 40 -1.22 -4.70 1.30
C THR A 40 -2.32 -3.71 1.67
N LEU A 41 -2.63 -2.75 0.80
CA LEU A 41 -3.54 -1.67 1.12
C LEU A 41 -4.96 -2.22 1.30
N ASP A 42 -5.54 -1.86 2.45
CA ASP A 42 -6.88 -2.25 2.82
C ASP A 42 -7.56 -1.07 3.50
N GLY A 43 -8.87 -0.95 3.29
CA GLY A 43 -9.62 0.23 3.71
C GLY A 43 -11.07 0.19 3.23
N PRO A 44 -11.92 1.03 3.82
CA PRO A 44 -13.33 1.12 3.47
C PRO A 44 -13.52 1.67 2.04
N ASP A 45 -14.71 1.46 1.49
CA ASP A 45 -15.06 2.00 0.17
C ASP A 45 -14.94 3.53 0.12
N GLY A 46 -14.48 4.05 -1.02
CA GLY A 46 -14.27 5.49 -1.23
C GLY A 46 -12.96 6.04 -0.68
N CYS A 47 -12.11 5.23 -0.03
CA CYS A 47 -10.77 5.68 0.36
C CYS A 47 -9.81 5.80 -0.84
N THR A 48 -8.76 6.60 -0.69
CA THR A 48 -7.68 6.76 -1.67
C THR A 48 -6.41 6.05 -1.22
N VAL A 49 -5.53 5.72 -2.17
CA VAL A 49 -4.22 5.11 -1.91
C VAL A 49 -3.42 5.92 -0.87
N GLY A 50 -3.29 7.23 -1.07
CA GLY A 50 -2.57 8.11 -0.16
C GLY A 50 -3.23 8.22 1.20
N GLY A 51 -4.57 8.19 1.27
CA GLY A 51 -5.31 8.19 2.53
C GLY A 51 -5.04 6.95 3.36
N VAL A 52 -5.07 5.76 2.74
CA VAL A 52 -4.75 4.49 3.40
C VAL A 52 -3.31 4.50 3.93
N LEU A 53 -2.34 4.92 3.11
CA LEU A 53 -0.95 5.05 3.52
C LEU A 53 -0.78 6.03 4.69
N ALA A 54 -1.44 7.20 4.64
CA ALA A 54 -1.35 8.20 5.69
C ALA A 54 -1.94 7.71 7.01
N VAL A 55 -3.04 6.95 6.98
CA VAL A 55 -3.66 6.35 8.17
C VAL A 55 -2.80 5.22 8.74
N GLY A 56 -2.12 4.43 7.89
CA GLY A 56 -1.15 3.45 8.36
C GLY A 56 -1.75 2.16 8.95
N HIS A 57 -3.06 1.94 8.82
CA HIS A 57 -3.71 0.73 9.32
C HIS A 57 -3.42 -0.49 8.44
N SER A 58 -2.99 -1.60 9.05
CA SER A 58 -2.72 -2.83 8.31
C SER A 58 -3.98 -3.69 8.16
N SER A 59 -4.10 -4.41 7.05
CA SER A 59 -5.21 -5.35 6.82
C SER A 59 -5.29 -6.41 7.92
N LEU A 60 -6.49 -6.93 8.19
CA LEU A 60 -6.68 -8.14 9.00
C LEU A 60 -5.91 -9.35 8.42
N ARG A 61 -5.64 -9.33 7.11
CA ARG A 61 -4.81 -10.33 6.41
C ARG A 61 -3.31 -10.07 6.55
N ARG A 62 -2.86 -9.19 7.46
CA ARG A 62 -1.44 -8.77 7.60
C ARG A 62 -0.46 -9.94 7.66
N ALA A 63 -0.79 -11.03 8.33
CA ALA A 63 0.11 -12.17 8.41
C ALA A 63 0.34 -12.85 7.04
N ARG A 64 -0.59 -12.70 6.08
CA ARG A 64 -0.41 -13.12 4.67
C ARG A 64 0.18 -12.00 3.79
N VAL A 65 -0.40 -10.80 3.84
CA VAL A 65 -0.07 -9.71 2.89
C VAL A 65 0.98 -8.73 3.40
N GLY A 66 1.56 -8.96 4.58
CA GLY A 66 2.54 -8.09 5.22
C GLY A 66 1.94 -6.86 5.92
N ALA A 67 2.79 -6.08 6.59
CA ALA A 67 2.39 -4.80 7.19
C ALA A 67 2.28 -3.71 6.13
N LEU A 68 1.38 -2.75 6.34
CA LEU A 68 1.22 -1.63 5.40
C LEU A 68 2.49 -0.80 5.24
N THR A 69 3.31 -0.70 6.29
CA THR A 69 4.62 -0.03 6.27
C THR A 69 5.59 -0.61 5.25
N ASP A 70 5.39 -1.85 4.83
CA ASP A 70 6.24 -2.55 3.86
C ASP A 70 5.71 -2.43 2.42
N ALA A 71 4.55 -1.77 2.24
CA ALA A 71 3.90 -1.63 0.94
C ALA A 71 4.49 -0.48 0.11
N LEU A 72 4.88 0.63 0.77
CA LEU A 72 5.40 1.82 0.11
C LEU A 72 6.90 1.68 -0.17
N LEU A 73 7.27 1.64 -1.44
CA LEU A 73 8.66 1.52 -1.88
C LEU A 73 9.27 2.90 -2.20
N GLU A 74 8.48 3.75 -2.84
CA GLU A 74 8.86 5.12 -3.21
C GLU A 74 7.65 6.06 -3.11
N ALA A 75 7.90 7.32 -2.73
CA ALA A 75 6.89 8.37 -2.76
C ALA A 75 7.47 9.70 -3.22
N HIS A 76 6.84 10.32 -4.21
CA HIS A 76 7.07 11.71 -4.58
C HIS A 76 6.17 12.61 -3.73
N CYS A 77 6.79 13.45 -2.91
CA CYS A 77 6.11 14.19 -1.86
C CYS A 77 6.43 15.68 -1.91
N VAL A 78 5.58 16.48 -1.28
CA VAL A 78 5.84 17.90 -0.98
C VAL A 78 5.87 18.09 0.54
N GLY A 79 6.99 18.58 1.06
CA GLY A 79 7.17 18.84 2.49
C GLY A 79 6.55 20.15 2.96
N ALA A 80 6.55 20.40 4.27
CA ALA A 80 5.96 21.60 4.88
C ALA A 80 6.59 22.93 4.39
N ASN A 81 7.83 22.89 3.91
CA ASN A 81 8.51 24.04 3.30
C ASN A 81 8.15 24.28 1.83
N GLY A 82 7.18 23.52 1.28
CA GLY A 82 6.74 23.61 -0.11
C GLY A 82 7.71 22.98 -1.13
N ARG A 83 8.80 22.34 -0.68
CA ARG A 83 9.78 21.71 -1.57
C ARG A 83 9.38 20.27 -1.87
N ALA A 84 9.52 19.89 -3.14
CA ALA A 84 9.38 18.51 -3.57
C ALA A 84 10.59 17.68 -3.13
N PHE A 85 10.33 16.43 -2.76
CA PHE A 85 11.36 15.44 -2.47
C PHE A 85 10.85 14.02 -2.82
N THR A 86 11.78 13.09 -2.99
CA THR A 86 11.46 11.67 -3.16
C THR A 86 11.90 10.92 -1.91
N ALA A 87 11.00 10.11 -1.35
CA ALA A 87 11.28 9.15 -0.30
C ALA A 87 11.43 7.76 -0.90
N GLY A 88 12.44 7.00 -0.46
CA GLY A 88 12.65 5.62 -0.91
C GLY A 88 13.25 5.51 -2.32
N GLY A 89 12.93 4.42 -2.99
CA GLY A 89 13.41 4.11 -4.33
C GLY A 89 12.84 2.79 -4.86
N PRO A 90 12.99 2.50 -6.16
CA PRO A 90 12.30 1.37 -6.78
C PRO A 90 12.95 0.01 -6.49
N THR A 91 14.16 0.01 -5.92
CA THR A 91 14.94 -1.21 -5.71
C THR A 91 14.67 -1.87 -4.36
N VAL A 92 14.62 -3.20 -4.37
CA VAL A 92 14.38 -4.04 -3.18
C VAL A 92 15.45 -3.85 -2.10
N LYS A 93 16.69 -3.52 -2.49
CA LYS A 93 17.78 -3.18 -1.57
C LYS A 93 18.07 -1.69 -1.66
N ASN A 94 17.52 -0.94 -0.73
CA ASN A 94 17.87 0.45 -0.49
C ASN A 94 18.49 0.54 0.91
N VAL A 95 19.81 0.42 1.00
CA VAL A 95 20.56 0.31 2.28
C VAL A 95 21.21 1.66 2.66
N THR A 96 20.75 2.75 2.05
CA THR A 96 21.34 4.08 2.24
C THR A 96 20.36 5.02 2.92
N GLY A 97 20.76 5.56 4.08
CA GLY A 97 20.00 6.57 4.80
C GLY A 97 18.83 6.00 5.63
N TYR A 98 17.91 6.89 6.00
CA TYR A 98 16.71 6.54 6.77
C TYR A 98 15.59 6.08 5.84
N ASP A 99 14.78 5.12 6.31
CA ASP A 99 13.59 4.67 5.60
C ASP A 99 12.44 5.68 5.76
N LEU A 100 12.46 6.70 4.89
CA LEU A 100 11.43 7.74 4.86
C LEU A 100 10.07 7.19 4.42
N CYS A 101 10.01 6.10 3.66
CA CYS A 101 8.75 5.49 3.26
C CYS A 101 8.01 4.94 4.49
N ARG A 102 8.70 4.18 5.35
CA ARG A 102 8.13 3.71 6.62
C ARG A 102 7.73 4.86 7.54
N LEU A 103 8.47 5.98 7.54
CA LEU A 103 8.13 7.16 8.33
C LEU A 103 6.86 7.87 7.82
N LEU A 104 6.64 7.89 6.49
CA LEU A 104 5.48 8.52 5.87
C LEU A 104 4.19 7.71 6.09
N VAL A 105 4.28 6.38 6.13
CA VAL A 105 3.15 5.51 6.43
C VAL A 105 2.70 5.70 7.88
N GLY A 106 1.43 6.03 8.09
CA GLY A 106 0.90 6.36 9.42
C GLY A 106 1.16 7.81 9.88
N SER A 107 1.72 8.66 9.02
CA SER A 107 2.01 10.07 9.36
C SER A 107 0.76 10.97 9.43
N LEU A 108 -0.42 10.45 9.07
CA LEU A 108 -1.67 11.21 8.95
C LEU A 108 -1.56 12.45 8.03
N GLY A 109 -0.59 12.44 7.11
CA GLY A 109 -0.30 13.57 6.20
C GLY A 109 0.38 14.77 6.88
N THR A 110 0.82 14.63 8.14
CA THR A 110 1.42 15.74 8.90
C THR A 110 2.87 16.03 8.52
N LEU A 111 3.57 15.04 7.93
CA LEU A 111 4.98 15.17 7.56
C LEU A 111 5.17 15.64 6.12
N ALA A 112 4.31 15.19 5.20
CA ALA A 112 4.33 15.57 3.80
C ALA A 112 3.01 15.24 3.09
N LEU A 113 2.77 15.91 1.97
CA LEU A 113 1.72 15.55 1.02
C LEU A 113 2.26 14.56 0.01
N MET A 114 1.70 13.35 -0.04
CA MET A 114 2.06 12.31 -1.02
C MET A 114 1.40 12.60 -2.38
N GLY A 115 2.19 12.57 -3.44
CA GLY A 115 1.78 12.82 -4.83
C GLY A 115 1.63 11.53 -5.63
N GLU A 116 2.73 10.99 -6.14
CA GLU A 116 2.78 9.68 -6.81
C GLU A 116 3.55 8.70 -5.92
N VAL A 117 3.09 7.45 -5.85
CA VAL A 117 3.66 6.41 -5.00
C VAL A 117 3.91 5.14 -5.78
N LEU A 118 5.03 4.48 -5.47
CA LEU A 118 5.35 3.14 -5.95
C LEU A 118 5.04 2.14 -4.83
N LEU A 119 4.17 1.19 -5.13
CA LEU A 119 3.72 0.17 -4.20
C LEU A 119 4.25 -1.20 -4.60
N ARG A 120 4.58 -2.00 -3.59
CA ARG A 120 4.80 -3.44 -3.73
C ARG A 120 3.46 -4.14 -3.96
N THR A 121 3.38 -4.96 -5.01
CA THR A 121 2.28 -5.89 -5.25
C THR A 121 2.66 -7.29 -4.78
N ARG A 122 1.67 -8.16 -4.65
CA ARG A 122 1.80 -9.58 -4.26
C ARG A 122 0.79 -10.41 -5.04
N PRO A 123 0.99 -11.72 -5.18
CA PRO A 123 -0.02 -12.61 -5.73
C PRO A 123 -1.33 -12.55 -4.94
N ALA A 124 -2.44 -12.31 -5.64
CA ALA A 124 -3.77 -12.48 -5.08
C ALA A 124 -4.04 -13.98 -4.85
N PRO A 125 -4.84 -14.36 -3.85
CA PRO A 125 -5.19 -15.76 -3.64
C PRO A 125 -6.17 -16.22 -4.73
N ASP A 126 -6.04 -17.48 -5.17
CA ASP A 126 -6.98 -18.07 -6.14
C ASP A 126 -8.39 -18.22 -5.55
N TYR A 127 -8.48 -18.41 -4.22
CA TYR A 127 -9.73 -18.58 -3.49
C TYR A 127 -9.68 -17.81 -2.17
N ALA A 128 -10.82 -17.19 -1.82
CA ALA A 128 -11.03 -16.56 -0.53
C ALA A 128 -12.47 -16.83 -0.06
N MET A 129 -12.63 -17.14 1.22
CA MET A 129 -13.93 -17.43 1.83
C MET A 129 -13.96 -16.89 3.26
N TRP A 130 -15.11 -16.38 3.67
CA TRP A 130 -15.40 -16.07 5.06
C TRP A 130 -16.06 -17.27 5.71
N LEU A 131 -15.60 -17.62 6.91
CA LEU A 131 -16.12 -18.73 7.72
C LEU A 131 -16.66 -18.15 9.03
N GLU A 132 -17.69 -18.79 9.57
CA GLU A 132 -18.30 -18.46 10.85
C GLU A 132 -18.45 -19.74 11.68
N GLY A 133 -18.23 -19.65 12.99
CA GLY A 133 -18.34 -20.76 13.92
C GLY A 133 -17.95 -20.35 15.35
N GLU A 134 -18.19 -21.22 16.32
CA GLU A 134 -17.76 -21.05 17.71
C GLU A 134 -16.37 -21.66 17.87
N VAL A 135 -15.33 -20.82 17.85
CA VAL A 135 -13.94 -21.22 18.00
C VAL A 135 -13.16 -20.08 18.69
N GLU A 136 -12.17 -20.43 19.51
CA GLU A 136 -11.30 -19.45 20.14
C GLU A 136 -10.37 -18.78 19.09
N PRO A 137 -10.17 -17.45 19.15
CA PRO A 137 -9.38 -16.73 18.14
C PRO A 137 -7.97 -17.29 17.91
N ASP A 138 -7.31 -17.79 18.97
CA ASP A 138 -5.96 -18.34 18.88
C ASP A 138 -5.90 -19.63 18.03
N GLU A 139 -6.95 -20.45 18.08
CA GLU A 139 -7.05 -21.67 17.27
C GLU A 139 -7.17 -21.33 15.77
N VAL A 140 -7.91 -20.26 15.43
CA VAL A 140 -8.01 -19.76 14.04
C VAL A 140 -6.64 -19.30 13.54
N VAL A 141 -5.92 -18.51 14.34
CA VAL A 141 -4.62 -17.98 13.94
C VAL A 141 -3.63 -19.12 13.68
N ALA A 142 -3.58 -20.13 14.56
CA ALA A 142 -2.69 -21.28 14.42
C ALA A 142 -3.03 -22.20 13.22
N ALA A 143 -4.29 -22.24 12.78
CA ALA A 143 -4.71 -23.04 11.63
C ALA A 143 -4.48 -22.31 10.29
N CYS A 144 -4.46 -20.97 10.29
CA CYS A 144 -4.35 -20.16 9.07
C CYS A 144 -2.91 -19.69 8.75
N TYR A 145 -1.99 -19.70 9.73
CA TYR A 145 -0.62 -19.18 9.61
C TYR A 145 0.41 -20.11 10.24
#